data_AF-A0A2N7YDS2-F1
#
_entry.id   AF-A0A2N7YDS2-F1
#
_cell.length_a   1.000
_cell.length_b   1.000
_cell.length_c   1.000
_cell.angle_alpha   90.00
_cell.angle_beta   90.00
_cell.angle_gamma   90.00
#
_symmetry.space_group_name_H-M   'P 1'
#
loop_
_entity.id
_entity.type
_entity.pdbx_description
1 polymer ?
#
loop_
_entity_poly.entity_id
_entity_poly.type
_entity_poly.pdbx_seq_one_letter_code
_entity_poly.pdbx_strand_id
1 'polypeptide(L)'
;WKGEPDPAHVEAIDAYWVSAAEHGMNASTFTARVIASTGADVAASLSGAIGAMSGPLHGGAPARVLPMIEETEKTGDARALVKGILDRKEKLMGFGH
;
A
#
# COMPACT_ATOMS: atom_id res chain seq x y z
N TRP A 1 -19.58 2.17 -4.90
CA TRP A 1 -18.86 1.45 -5.97
C TRP A 1 -19.57 0.16 -6.40
N LYS A 2 -19.79 -0.83 -5.51
CA LYS A 2 -20.40 -2.13 -5.87
C LYS A 2 -21.95 -2.17 -5.95
N GLY A 3 -22.64 -1.05 -5.66
CA GLY A 3 -24.10 -1.04 -5.51
C GLY A 3 -24.51 -1.60 -4.16
N GLU A 4 -24.54 -2.93 -4.03
CA GLU A 4 -24.89 -3.67 -2.81
C GLU A 4 -23.63 -4.33 -2.21
N PRO A 5 -22.91 -3.65 -1.31
CA PRO A 5 -21.72 -4.23 -0.68
C PRO A 5 -22.09 -5.16 0.49
N ASP A 6 -21.35 -6.25 0.63
CA ASP A 6 -21.32 -7.05 1.87
C ASP A 6 -20.89 -6.16 3.05
N PRO A 7 -21.64 -6.12 4.17
CA PRO A 7 -21.27 -5.35 5.36
C PRO A 7 -19.85 -5.63 5.87
N ALA A 8 -19.37 -6.88 5.78
CA ALA A 8 -18.02 -7.22 6.21
C ALA A 8 -16.94 -6.52 5.36
N HIS A 9 -17.19 -6.32 4.06
CA HIS A 9 -16.28 -5.55 3.21
C HIS A 9 -16.30 -4.06 3.56
N VAL A 10 -17.44 -3.51 3.98
CA VAL A 10 -17.53 -2.11 4.40
C VAL A 10 -16.69 -1.90 5.66
N GLU A 11 -16.84 -2.76 6.65
CA GLU A 11 -16.06 -2.71 7.89
C GLU A 11 -14.54 -2.86 7.63
N ALA A 12 -14.16 -3.79 6.75
CA ALA A 12 -12.77 -3.98 6.38
C ALA A 12 -12.14 -2.74 5.70
N ILE A 13 -12.89 -2.07 4.81
CA ILE A 13 -12.42 -0.84 4.14
C ILE A 13 -12.35 0.33 5.12
N ASP A 14 -13.30 0.44 6.05
CA ASP A 14 -13.29 1.50 7.06
C ASP A 14 -12.04 1.37 7.97
N ALA A 15 -11.78 0.17 8.49
CA ALA A 15 -10.58 -0.12 9.25
C ALA A 15 -9.30 0.15 8.45
N TYR A 16 -9.27 -0.25 7.17
CA TYR A 16 -8.13 0.01 6.28
C TYR A 16 -7.88 1.52 6.10
N TRP A 17 -8.91 2.30 5.80
CA TRP A 17 -8.80 3.74 5.63
C TRP A 17 -8.33 4.45 6.90
N VAL A 18 -8.87 4.06 8.06
CA VAL A 18 -8.41 4.59 9.35
C VAL A 18 -6.93 4.26 9.56
N SER A 19 -6.50 3.02 9.28
CA SER A 19 -5.10 2.62 9.45
C SER A 19 -4.13 3.33 8.50
N ALA A 20 -4.60 3.71 7.31
CA ALA A 20 -3.80 4.36 6.27
C ALA A 20 -3.94 5.90 6.25
N ALA A 21 -4.75 6.47 7.14
CA ALA A 21 -5.14 7.88 7.09
C ALA A 21 -3.95 8.85 7.25
N GLU A 22 -2.97 8.51 8.07
CA GLU A 22 -1.80 9.35 8.35
C GLU A 22 -0.61 8.48 8.77
N HIS A 23 0.58 8.81 8.26
CA HIS A 23 1.80 8.04 8.56
C HIS A 23 3.07 8.92 8.52
N GLY A 24 3.02 10.06 9.19
CA GLY A 24 4.12 10.98 9.40
C GLY A 24 4.67 11.57 8.10
N MET A 25 5.98 11.83 8.09
CA MET A 25 6.62 12.56 7.00
C MET A 25 7.06 11.70 5.81
N ASN A 26 6.13 10.93 5.25
CA ASN A 26 6.33 10.13 4.05
C ASN A 26 6.40 10.98 2.76
N ALA A 27 6.83 10.37 1.65
CA ALA A 27 7.12 11.05 0.39
C ALA A 27 5.95 11.88 -0.18
N SER A 28 4.72 11.34 -0.18
CA SER A 28 3.55 12.05 -0.69
C SER A 28 3.13 13.21 0.22
N THR A 29 3.14 12.98 1.54
CA THR A 29 2.79 14.02 2.52
C THR A 29 3.81 15.16 2.44
N PHE A 30 5.10 14.84 2.27
CA PHE A 30 6.15 15.84 2.15
C PHE A 30 6.00 16.64 0.86
N THR A 31 5.70 15.98 -0.25
CA THR A 31 5.41 16.62 -1.55
C THR A 31 4.25 17.61 -1.44
N ALA A 32 3.12 17.22 -0.82
CA ALA A 32 1.99 18.13 -0.59
C ALA A 32 2.42 19.40 0.16
N ARG A 33 3.21 19.24 1.23
CA ARG A 33 3.70 20.35 2.06
C ARG A 33 4.64 21.28 1.29
N VAL A 34 5.54 20.72 0.48
CA VAL A 34 6.44 21.52 -0.38
C VAL A 34 5.63 22.38 -1.34
N ILE A 35 4.64 21.81 -2.03
CA ILE A 35 3.79 22.58 -2.96
C ILE A 35 2.99 23.65 -2.20
N ALA A 36 2.37 23.28 -1.07
CA ALA A 36 1.61 24.23 -0.26
C ALA A 36 2.46 25.41 0.23
N SER A 37 3.75 25.17 0.52
CA SER A 37 4.67 26.22 0.99
C SER A 37 4.93 27.34 -0.04
N THR A 38 4.61 27.08 -1.32
CA THR A 38 4.71 28.09 -2.39
C THR A 38 3.50 29.02 -2.46
N GLY A 39 2.43 28.75 -1.69
CA GLY A 39 1.15 29.46 -1.77
C GLY A 39 0.21 28.94 -2.87
N ALA A 40 0.53 27.79 -3.48
CA ALA A 40 -0.36 27.11 -4.43
C ALA A 40 -1.68 26.66 -3.77
N ASP A 41 -2.71 26.50 -4.57
CA ASP A 41 -4.01 26.04 -4.09
C ASP A 41 -3.98 24.57 -3.63
N VAL A 42 -5.01 24.20 -2.87
CA VAL A 42 -5.12 22.86 -2.27
C VAL A 42 -5.22 21.74 -3.31
N ALA A 43 -5.78 21.99 -4.50
CA ALA A 43 -5.88 20.98 -5.54
C ALA A 43 -4.51 20.68 -6.14
N ALA A 44 -3.66 21.69 -6.32
CA ALA A 44 -2.27 21.51 -6.75
C ALA A 44 -1.46 20.69 -5.75
N SER A 45 -1.57 20.98 -4.44
CA SER A 45 -0.91 20.20 -3.38
C SER A 45 -1.35 18.73 -3.37
N LEU A 46 -2.66 18.47 -3.47
CA LEU A 46 -3.20 17.11 -3.49
C LEU A 46 -2.80 16.35 -4.76
N SER A 47 -2.84 17.00 -5.92
CA SER A 47 -2.41 16.42 -7.19
C SER A 47 -0.94 15.99 -7.15
N GLY A 48 -0.05 16.82 -6.61
CA GLY A 48 1.35 16.46 -6.45
C GLY A 48 1.58 15.30 -5.49
N ALA A 49 0.85 15.25 -4.36
CA ALA A 49 0.91 14.14 -3.43
C ALA A 49 0.45 12.81 -4.07
N ILE A 50 -0.62 12.83 -4.88
CA ILE A 50 -1.08 11.66 -5.64
C ILE A 50 0.00 11.21 -6.64
N GLY A 51 0.67 12.16 -7.31
CA GLY A 51 1.81 11.86 -8.18
C GLY A 51 2.92 11.11 -7.43
N ALA A 52 3.32 11.59 -6.25
CA ALA A 52 4.31 10.91 -5.41
C ALA A 52 3.82 9.56 -4.89
N MET A 53 2.53 9.43 -4.54
CA MET A 53 1.90 8.17 -4.11
C MET A 53 1.97 7.09 -5.19
N SER A 54 1.89 7.46 -6.46
CA SER A 54 1.94 6.52 -7.59
C SER A 54 3.27 5.77 -7.74
N GLY A 55 4.34 6.24 -7.07
CA GLY A 55 5.65 5.63 -7.13
C GLY A 55 5.66 4.18 -6.58
N PRO A 56 6.30 3.21 -7.27
CA PRO A 56 6.28 1.81 -6.86
C PRO A 56 7.04 1.53 -5.55
N LEU A 57 7.85 2.47 -5.07
CA LEU A 57 8.53 2.40 -3.78
C LEU A 57 7.74 3.06 -2.64
N HIS A 58 6.59 3.68 -2.95
CA HIS A 58 5.70 4.31 -1.99
C HIS A 58 4.34 3.60 -1.93
N GLY A 59 3.38 3.93 -2.81
CA GLY A 59 2.02 3.36 -2.76
C GLY A 59 1.90 1.91 -3.27
N GLY A 60 2.92 1.39 -3.96
CA GLY A 60 2.86 0.08 -4.61
C GLY A 60 3.11 -1.14 -3.70
N ALA A 61 3.37 -0.95 -2.40
CA ALA A 61 3.80 -2.04 -1.52
C ALA A 61 2.77 -3.16 -1.31
N PRO A 62 1.47 -2.89 -1.04
CA PRO A 62 0.51 -3.96 -0.71
C PRO A 62 0.20 -4.90 -1.88
N ALA A 63 0.20 -4.39 -3.13
CA ALA A 63 -0.09 -5.19 -4.32
C ALA A 63 0.92 -6.35 -4.54
N ARG A 64 2.11 -6.26 -3.92
CA ARG A 64 3.18 -7.25 -4.10
C ARG A 64 3.07 -8.45 -3.17
N VAL A 65 2.12 -8.47 -2.24
CA VAL A 65 1.87 -9.61 -1.35
C VAL A 65 0.90 -10.62 -1.97
N LEU A 66 -0.01 -10.18 -2.85
CA LEU A 66 -1.05 -11.03 -3.44
C LEU A 66 -0.50 -12.27 -4.16
N PRO A 67 0.56 -12.18 -5.00
CA PRO A 67 1.09 -13.37 -5.67
C PRO A 67 1.57 -14.46 -4.70
N MET A 68 2.13 -14.07 -3.55
CA MET A 68 2.57 -15.03 -2.53
C MET A 68 1.40 -15.72 -1.84
N ILE A 69 0.30 -14.99 -1.60
CA ILE A 69 -0.93 -15.57 -1.02
C ILE A 69 -1.52 -16.58 -2.02
N GLU A 70 -1.67 -16.20 -3.29
CA GLU A 70 -2.20 -17.09 -4.32
C GLU A 70 -1.36 -18.35 -4.53
N GLU A 71 -0.03 -18.23 -4.49
CA GLU A 71 0.87 -19.39 -4.61
C GLU A 71 0.81 -20.28 -3.36
N THR A 72 0.64 -19.69 -2.18
CA THR A 72 0.41 -20.43 -0.93
C THR A 72 -0.90 -21.22 -0.99
N GLU A 73 -1.98 -20.64 -1.49
CA GLU A 73 -3.26 -21.34 -1.68
C GLU A 73 -3.14 -22.49 -2.69
N LYS A 74 -2.41 -22.29 -3.79
CA LYS A 74 -2.20 -23.32 -4.82
C LYS A 74 -1.36 -24.51 -4.32
N THR A 75 -0.36 -24.24 -3.50
CA THR A 75 0.59 -25.26 -3.01
C THR A 75 0.16 -25.91 -1.70
N GLY A 76 -0.62 -25.19 -0.88
CA GLY A 76 -1.02 -25.63 0.45
C GLY A 76 0.11 -25.60 1.50
N ASP A 77 1.31 -25.12 1.14
CA ASP A 77 2.47 -25.08 2.04
C ASP A 77 3.15 -23.70 2.05
N ALA A 78 2.62 -22.82 2.90
CA ALA A 78 3.19 -21.49 3.14
C ALA A 78 4.66 -21.54 3.59
N ARG A 79 5.03 -22.59 4.35
CA ARG A 79 6.36 -22.68 4.95
C ARG A 79 7.41 -23.00 3.90
N ALA A 80 7.11 -23.92 2.98
CA ALA A 80 7.97 -24.20 1.84
C ALA A 80 8.16 -22.98 0.95
N LEU A 81 7.08 -22.23 0.68
CA LEU A 81 7.13 -21.01 -0.13
C LEU A 81 8.02 -19.93 0.49
N VAL A 82 7.77 -19.59 1.77
CA VAL A 82 8.58 -18.58 2.48
C VAL A 82 10.03 -19.01 2.56
N LYS A 83 10.30 -20.28 2.90
CA LYS A 83 11.67 -20.80 2.94
C LYS A 83 12.35 -20.68 1.57
N GLY A 84 11.66 -21.02 0.49
CA GLY A 84 12.19 -20.93 -0.87
C GLY A 84 12.59 -19.50 -1.27
N ILE A 85 11.75 -18.51 -0.96
CA ILE A 85 12.06 -17.08 -1.21
C ILE A 85 13.34 -16.67 -0.47
N LEU A 86 13.45 -17.03 0.81
CA LEU A 86 14.59 -16.69 1.65
C LEU A 86 15.87 -17.42 1.23
N ASP A 87 15.78 -18.72 0.90
CA ASP A 87 16.91 -19.54 0.43
C ASP A 87 17.48 -18.98 -0.89
N ARG A 88 16.64 -18.40 -1.76
CA ARG A 88 17.04 -17.69 -2.99
C ARG A 88 17.51 -16.25 -2.76
N LYS A 89 17.48 -15.76 -1.52
CA LYS A 89 17.82 -14.38 -1.12
C LYS A 89 16.95 -13.32 -1.81
N GLU A 90 15.72 -13.67 -2.13
CA GLU A 90 14.72 -12.74 -2.64
C GLU A 90 14.07 -11.96 -1.48
N LYS A 91 13.50 -10.79 -1.77
CA LYS A 91 12.79 -10.01 -0.75
C LYS A 91 11.45 -10.65 -0.44
N LEU A 92 11.18 -10.86 0.85
CA LEU A 92 9.87 -11.28 1.33
C LEU A 92 8.92 -10.07 1.36
N MET A 93 8.09 -9.94 0.33
CA MET A 93 7.19 -8.78 0.20
C MET A 93 6.18 -8.72 1.34
N GLY A 94 5.96 -7.53 1.90
CA GLY A 94 5.10 -7.31 3.06
C GLY A 94 5.80 -7.43 4.42
N PHE A 95 7.10 -7.76 4.44
CA PHE A 95 7.90 -7.86 5.66
C PHE A 95 9.14 -6.96 5.60
N GLY A 96 9.55 -6.47 6.78
CA GLY A 96 10.62 -5.49 6.95
C GLY A 96 10.10 -4.05 6.89
N HIS A 97 10.58 -3.22 7.81
CA HIS A 97 10.39 -1.77 7.84
C HIS A 97 11.74 -1.11 8.04
#